data_AF-A0A241WCN6-F1
#
_entry.id   AF-A0A241WCN6-F1
#
_cell.length_a   1.000
_cell.length_b   1.000
_cell.length_c   1.000
_cell.angle_alpha   90.00
_cell.angle_beta   90.00
_cell.angle_gamma   90.00
#
_symmetry.space_group_name_H-M   'P 1'
#
loop_
_entity.id
_entity.type
_entity.pdbx_description
1 polymer ?
#
loop_
_entity_poly.entity_id
_entity_poly.type
_entity_poly.pdbx_seq_one_letter_code
_entity_poly.pdbx_strand_id
1 'polypeptide(L)'
;MSNSYKPDFMLIKLNNDFSELPTEGIQNRFLLGVFFHEWIHYFHNVSTNFGMSAFTSTASLWLYFHNVNKNGKTLEHLEYKDSIKMFNSLLSHSREQVNSKQVRALINKNKFEDLEIIKVNLKKVKISEESYLHSLVCDIKLKNKTECIGSVEIRPIEIFENLAYLLEKKLVESLQKNDNSQSKFDTFDAPIIIPYRMVELLLNYYIQDLSEDDCIRIMLVSLQAMDSIELLIEIIKIVKCCKENNKSIEKCLIETSEKILKDNNLIKRLEEVEEWINEKFPVNDVIGKAIKSLFKIIKKNLILRYKNPFIEFDIIKLLEEKLKNFDEILKEYSCCALLIPLSYASIKDELVKSQLVVIGLSEYLEDWQQFHAAFHFIGLHIESDKDGGFKDTNELKNSCCPFFNVCAEEPKQKNISLCQNTPWKNYNADNPTVDVCWYANGVRQTIYCPD
;
A
#
# COMPACT_ATOMS: atom_id res chain seq x y z
N MET A 1 3.48 4.19 -18.79
CA MET A 1 3.26 3.42 -17.54
C MET A 1 2.21 4.16 -16.71
N SER A 2 1.39 3.50 -15.89
CA SER A 2 0.51 4.21 -14.93
C SER A 2 1.27 4.46 -13.62
N ASN A 3 0.93 5.54 -12.92
CA ASN A 3 1.37 5.76 -11.55
C ASN A 3 0.71 4.71 -10.64
N SER A 4 1.47 4.16 -9.70
CA SER A 4 0.93 3.25 -8.69
C SER A 4 1.93 2.96 -7.58
N TYR A 5 1.47 2.94 -6.34
CA TYR A 5 2.14 2.30 -5.24
C TYR A 5 1.90 0.79 -5.22
N LYS A 6 2.96 0.02 -4.99
CA LYS A 6 2.96 -1.43 -4.84
C LYS A 6 3.28 -1.80 -3.40
N PRO A 7 2.28 -2.15 -2.58
CA PRO A 7 2.47 -2.38 -1.15
C PRO A 7 3.40 -3.57 -0.87
N ASP A 8 3.32 -4.65 -1.67
CA ASP A 8 4.18 -5.84 -1.58
C ASP A 8 5.67 -5.55 -1.76
N PHE A 9 5.96 -4.54 -2.56
CA PHE A 9 7.32 -4.19 -2.96
C PHE A 9 7.76 -2.87 -2.37
N MET A 10 6.98 -2.26 -1.46
CA MET A 10 7.15 -0.89 -0.99
C MET A 10 7.79 -0.01 -2.07
N LEU A 11 7.07 0.12 -3.20
CA LEU A 11 7.61 0.70 -4.43
C LEU A 11 6.57 1.63 -5.01
N ILE A 12 6.93 2.88 -5.24
CA ILE A 12 6.13 3.80 -6.03
C ILE A 12 6.63 3.74 -7.46
N LYS A 13 5.72 3.46 -8.39
CA LYS A 13 6.00 3.50 -9.82
C LYS A 13 5.42 4.77 -10.40
N LEU A 14 6.24 5.54 -11.10
CA LEU A 14 5.85 6.78 -11.76
C LEU A 14 5.84 6.61 -13.28
N ASN A 15 5.05 7.44 -13.96
CA ASN A 15 4.91 7.46 -15.41
C ASN A 15 5.98 8.35 -16.07
N ASN A 16 5.88 8.55 -17.39
CA ASN A 16 6.88 9.30 -18.14
C ASN A 16 6.89 10.79 -17.82
N ASP A 17 5.84 11.32 -17.19
CA ASP A 17 5.77 12.74 -16.80
C ASP A 17 6.80 13.07 -15.69
N PHE A 18 7.34 12.03 -15.03
CA PHE A 18 8.36 12.14 -13.99
C PHE A 18 9.78 11.85 -14.49
N SER A 19 10.04 11.76 -15.80
CA SER A 19 11.36 11.36 -16.31
C SER A 19 12.51 12.29 -15.92
N GLU A 20 12.21 13.53 -15.52
CA GLU A 20 13.17 14.57 -15.10
C GLU A 20 13.20 14.78 -13.57
N LEU A 21 12.45 13.99 -12.81
CA LEU A 21 12.38 14.08 -11.35
C LEU A 21 13.75 14.10 -10.63
N PRO A 22 14.76 13.29 -11.01
CA PRO A 22 16.03 13.22 -10.29
C PRO A 22 16.90 14.49 -10.41
N THR A 23 16.63 15.37 -11.38
CA THR A 23 17.52 16.49 -11.72
C THR A 23 17.03 17.85 -11.23
N GLU A 24 15.72 18.07 -11.12
CA GLU A 24 15.16 19.41 -10.84
C GLU A 24 14.22 19.46 -9.62
N GLY A 25 13.91 18.30 -9.02
CA GLY A 25 12.82 18.18 -8.04
C GLY A 25 11.44 18.44 -8.66
N ILE A 26 10.37 18.36 -7.85
CA ILE A 26 9.01 18.61 -8.36
C ILE A 26 8.65 20.07 -8.22
N GLN A 27 8.82 20.82 -9.31
CA GLN A 27 8.27 22.18 -9.42
C GLN A 27 6.81 22.18 -9.89
N ASN A 28 6.41 21.16 -10.67
CA ASN A 28 5.06 21.04 -11.19
C ASN A 28 4.11 20.53 -10.09
N ARG A 29 3.16 21.38 -9.69
CA ARG A 29 2.23 21.08 -8.59
C ARG A 29 1.26 19.94 -8.87
N PHE A 30 0.89 19.71 -10.14
CA PHE A 30 0.06 18.56 -10.49
C PHE A 30 0.85 17.26 -10.33
N LEU A 31 2.09 17.23 -10.83
CA LEU A 31 2.99 16.10 -10.59
C LEU A 31 3.29 15.90 -9.10
N LEU A 32 3.32 16.99 -8.32
CA LEU A 32 3.42 16.89 -6.86
C LEU A 32 2.18 16.24 -6.27
N GLY A 33 0.97 16.63 -6.66
CA GLY A 33 -0.29 16.00 -6.23
C GLY A 33 -0.30 14.51 -6.53
N VAL A 34 0.08 14.12 -7.75
CA VAL A 34 0.16 12.72 -8.17
C VAL A 34 1.22 11.94 -7.38
N PHE A 35 2.42 12.50 -7.15
CA PHE A 35 3.42 11.81 -6.34
C PHE A 35 2.99 11.74 -4.87
N PHE A 36 2.38 12.81 -4.36
CA PHE A 36 1.82 12.85 -3.01
C PHE A 36 0.74 11.79 -2.82
N HIS A 37 -0.15 11.56 -3.80
CA HIS A 37 -1.12 10.48 -3.78
C HIS A 37 -0.46 9.11 -3.55
N GLU A 38 0.52 8.76 -4.39
CA GLU A 38 1.21 7.47 -4.28
C GLU A 38 2.04 7.36 -3.00
N TRP A 39 2.64 8.47 -2.58
CA TRP A 39 3.37 8.54 -1.31
C TRP A 39 2.44 8.40 -0.11
N ILE A 40 1.23 8.93 -0.15
CA ILE A 40 0.24 8.81 0.92
C ILE A 40 -0.17 7.34 1.11
N HIS A 41 -0.31 6.56 0.03
CA HIS A 41 -0.50 5.11 0.15
C HIS A 41 0.66 4.43 0.90
N TYR A 42 1.91 4.75 0.54
CA TYR A 42 3.07 4.28 1.27
C TYR A 42 3.05 4.73 2.74
N PHE A 43 2.82 6.01 2.98
CA PHE A 43 2.83 6.60 4.30
C PHE A 43 1.81 5.92 5.20
N HIS A 44 0.57 5.73 4.75
CA HIS A 44 -0.44 5.00 5.51
C HIS A 44 -0.03 3.55 5.78
N ASN A 45 0.63 2.86 4.84
CA ASN A 45 1.17 1.53 5.08
C ASN A 45 2.26 1.49 6.15
N VAL A 46 3.03 2.57 6.34
CA VAL A 46 4.08 2.62 7.36
C VAL A 46 3.70 3.44 8.61
N SER A 47 2.48 3.95 8.70
CA SER A 47 2.08 4.83 9.81
C SER A 47 0.74 4.46 10.43
N THR A 48 0.10 3.37 10.00
CA THR A 48 -1.19 2.92 10.53
C THR A 48 -1.08 1.52 11.13
N ASN A 49 -1.98 1.21 12.06
CA ASN A 49 -2.04 -0.13 12.66
C ASN A 49 -2.40 -1.21 11.62
N PHE A 50 -3.23 -0.86 10.63
CA PHE A 50 -3.49 -1.71 9.47
C PHE A 50 -2.18 -2.05 8.73
N GLY A 51 -1.39 -1.01 8.42
CA GLY A 51 -0.11 -1.14 7.73
C GLY A 51 0.91 -1.99 8.50
N MET A 52 1.05 -1.76 9.81
CA MET A 52 1.89 -2.59 10.68
C MET A 52 1.44 -4.06 10.68
N SER A 53 0.14 -4.31 10.73
CA SER A 53 -0.41 -5.68 10.70
C SER A 53 -0.13 -6.37 9.36
N ALA A 54 -0.22 -5.64 8.25
CA ALA A 54 0.14 -6.15 6.93
C ALA A 54 1.66 -6.44 6.83
N PHE A 55 2.50 -5.57 7.40
CA PHE A 55 3.95 -5.77 7.46
C PHE A 55 4.34 -7.00 8.27
N THR A 56 3.81 -7.17 9.49
CA THR A 56 4.12 -8.35 10.32
C THR A 56 3.64 -9.64 9.66
N SER A 57 2.47 -9.61 9.03
CA SER A 57 1.94 -10.74 8.25
C SER A 57 2.86 -11.10 7.07
N THR A 58 3.43 -10.09 6.41
CA THR A 58 4.41 -10.26 5.32
C THR A 58 5.72 -10.85 5.85
N ALA A 59 6.27 -10.32 6.95
CA ALA A 59 7.47 -10.87 7.58
C ALA A 59 7.29 -12.34 8.01
N SER A 60 6.13 -12.68 8.57
CA SER A 60 5.79 -14.06 8.92
C SER A 60 5.77 -15.00 7.72
N LEU A 61 5.32 -14.54 6.56
CA LEU A 61 5.32 -15.35 5.34
C LEU A 61 6.73 -15.81 4.95
N TRP A 62 7.74 -14.94 5.10
CA TRP A 62 9.13 -15.32 4.86
C TRP A 62 9.59 -16.39 5.86
N LEU A 63 9.20 -16.30 7.13
CA LEU A 63 9.48 -17.34 8.13
C LEU A 63 8.90 -18.69 7.75
N TYR A 64 7.68 -18.70 7.19
CA TYR A 64 7.06 -19.93 6.72
C TYR A 64 7.73 -20.47 5.46
N PHE A 65 8.27 -19.61 4.60
CA PHE A 65 8.84 -20.02 3.32
C PHE A 65 10.32 -20.41 3.40
N HIS A 66 11.12 -19.84 4.30
CA HIS A 66 12.59 -20.00 4.27
C HIS A 66 13.09 -21.42 4.56
N ASN A 67 12.21 -22.39 4.85
CA ASN A 67 12.56 -23.81 4.93
C ASN A 67 12.24 -24.55 3.61
N VAL A 68 12.57 -23.95 2.46
CA VAL A 68 12.54 -24.67 1.17
C VAL A 68 13.90 -25.28 0.87
N ASN A 69 13.90 -26.46 0.26
CA ASN A 69 15.14 -27.10 -0.18
C ASN A 69 15.70 -26.41 -1.44
N LYS A 70 16.88 -26.86 -1.90
CA LYS A 70 17.59 -26.29 -3.06
C LYS A 70 16.81 -26.27 -4.39
N ASN A 71 15.73 -27.03 -4.50
CA ASN A 71 14.86 -27.06 -5.69
C ASN A 71 13.62 -26.16 -5.51
N GLY A 72 13.56 -25.37 -4.43
CA GLY A 72 12.38 -24.60 -4.05
C GLY A 72 11.19 -25.48 -3.66
N LYS A 73 11.43 -26.77 -3.39
CA LYS A 73 10.42 -27.65 -2.80
C LYS A 73 10.36 -27.32 -1.31
N THR A 74 9.18 -26.94 -0.88
CA THR A 74 8.89 -26.71 0.53
C THR A 74 9.18 -27.97 1.34
N LEU A 75 9.98 -27.84 2.40
CA LEU A 75 10.03 -28.88 3.43
C LEU A 75 8.68 -28.80 4.17
N GLU A 76 8.10 -29.93 4.57
CA GLU A 76 6.71 -30.04 5.06
C GLU A 76 6.22 -28.83 5.88
N HIS A 77 5.38 -27.97 5.30
CA HIS A 77 4.76 -26.81 5.97
C HIS A 77 3.30 -27.03 6.34
N LEU A 78 2.88 -28.29 6.55
CA LEU A 78 1.52 -28.60 6.98
C LEU A 78 1.13 -27.81 8.24
N GLU A 79 2.10 -27.51 9.11
CA GLU A 79 1.90 -26.70 10.31
C GLU A 79 1.54 -25.24 10.04
N TYR A 80 1.95 -24.66 8.91
CA TYR A 80 1.69 -23.24 8.56
C TYR A 80 0.56 -23.06 7.55
N LYS A 81 -0.09 -24.15 7.12
CA LYS A 81 -1.14 -24.12 6.09
C LYS A 81 -2.24 -23.11 6.42
N ASP A 82 -2.70 -23.10 7.68
CA ASP A 82 -3.74 -22.17 8.14
C ASP A 82 -3.23 -20.74 8.23
N SER A 83 -1.97 -20.52 8.64
CA SER A 83 -1.34 -19.20 8.67
C SER A 83 -1.18 -18.60 7.27
N ILE A 84 -0.78 -19.42 6.28
CA ILE A 84 -0.67 -19.00 4.88
C ILE A 84 -2.05 -18.70 4.30
N LYS A 85 -3.04 -19.55 4.57
CA LYS A 85 -4.43 -19.31 4.17
C LYS A 85 -4.98 -18.01 4.76
N MET A 86 -4.67 -17.75 6.03
CA MET A 86 -5.04 -16.51 6.70
C MET A 86 -4.39 -15.30 6.03
N PHE A 87 -3.08 -15.38 5.76
CA PHE A 87 -2.32 -14.34 5.05
C PHE A 87 -2.93 -14.04 3.68
N ASN A 88 -3.19 -15.06 2.86
CA ASN A 88 -3.76 -14.89 1.52
C ASN A 88 -5.13 -14.23 1.57
N SER A 89 -5.96 -14.66 2.52
CA SER A 89 -7.29 -14.10 2.71
C SER A 89 -7.22 -12.63 3.14
N LEU A 90 -6.25 -12.27 3.99
CA LEU A 90 -5.98 -10.88 4.38
C LEU A 90 -5.50 -10.03 3.19
N LEU A 91 -4.56 -10.54 2.39
CA LEU A 91 -4.07 -9.83 1.20
C LEU A 91 -5.18 -9.62 0.16
N SER A 92 -5.94 -10.67 -0.15
CA SER A 92 -7.09 -10.59 -1.06
C SER A 92 -8.12 -9.59 -0.53
N HIS A 93 -8.44 -9.65 0.77
CA HIS A 93 -9.39 -8.72 1.37
C HIS A 93 -8.92 -7.26 1.32
N SER A 94 -7.63 -7.02 1.57
CA SER A 94 -7.09 -5.66 1.64
C SER A 94 -6.85 -4.99 0.29
N ARG A 95 -6.58 -5.77 -0.78
CA ARG A 95 -6.01 -5.25 -2.02
C ARG A 95 -6.79 -5.60 -3.29
N GLU A 96 -7.61 -6.63 -3.27
CA GLU A 96 -8.31 -7.04 -4.49
C GLU A 96 -9.57 -6.20 -4.72
N GLN A 97 -9.67 -5.66 -5.94
CA GLN A 97 -10.89 -5.07 -6.43
C GLN A 97 -11.89 -6.17 -6.81
N VAL A 98 -12.79 -6.48 -5.88
CA VAL A 98 -13.79 -7.55 -6.04
C VAL A 98 -15.01 -7.14 -6.86
N ASN A 99 -15.18 -5.85 -7.13
CA ASN A 99 -16.31 -5.37 -7.91
C ASN A 99 -16.15 -5.75 -9.39
N SER A 100 -17.20 -6.37 -9.94
CA SER A 100 -17.20 -6.83 -11.33
C SER A 100 -16.93 -5.68 -12.31
N LYS A 101 -16.27 -5.97 -13.43
CA LYS A 101 -15.99 -4.94 -14.46
C LYS A 101 -17.27 -4.26 -14.95
N GLN A 102 -18.37 -5.02 -15.06
CA GLN A 102 -19.66 -4.52 -15.49
C GLN A 102 -20.25 -3.52 -14.49
N VAL A 103 -20.27 -3.86 -13.19
CA VAL A 103 -20.75 -2.94 -12.15
C VAL A 103 -19.89 -1.68 -12.10
N ARG A 104 -18.56 -1.82 -12.16
CA ARG A 104 -17.65 -0.67 -12.18
C ARG A 104 -17.91 0.28 -13.34
N ALA A 105 -17.98 -0.26 -14.56
CA ALA A 105 -18.28 0.55 -15.74
C ALA A 105 -19.66 1.22 -15.65
N LEU A 106 -20.65 0.52 -15.07
CA LEU A 106 -22.01 1.03 -14.92
C LEU A 106 -22.13 2.17 -13.91
N ILE A 107 -21.38 2.11 -12.80
CA ILE A 107 -21.36 3.17 -11.77
C ILE A 107 -20.50 4.35 -12.24
N ASN A 108 -19.29 4.08 -12.74
CA ASN A 108 -18.30 5.10 -13.08
C ASN A 108 -18.65 5.97 -14.30
N LYS A 109 -19.68 5.61 -15.08
CA LYS A 109 -20.18 6.45 -16.18
C LYS A 109 -21.04 7.64 -15.71
N ASN A 110 -21.48 7.63 -14.45
CA ASN A 110 -22.39 8.65 -13.92
C ASN A 110 -21.60 9.66 -13.09
N LYS A 111 -22.19 10.83 -12.86
CA LYS A 111 -21.63 11.82 -11.94
C LYS A 111 -21.89 11.40 -10.49
N PHE A 112 -21.01 11.78 -9.59
CA PHE A 112 -21.13 11.45 -8.17
C PHE A 112 -22.44 11.98 -7.58
N GLU A 113 -22.84 13.20 -7.97
CA GLU A 113 -24.02 13.89 -7.45
C GLU A 113 -25.33 13.22 -7.88
N ASP A 114 -25.30 12.42 -8.94
CA ASP A 114 -26.45 11.69 -9.48
C ASP A 114 -26.70 10.35 -8.77
N LEU A 115 -25.76 9.88 -7.95
CA LEU A 115 -25.81 8.58 -7.30
C LEU A 115 -26.25 8.68 -5.84
N GLU A 116 -26.87 7.62 -5.36
CA GLU A 116 -27.30 7.47 -3.97
C GLU A 116 -27.23 5.99 -3.58
N ILE A 117 -26.72 5.72 -2.37
CA ILE A 117 -26.81 4.39 -1.75
C ILE A 117 -28.20 4.25 -1.12
N ILE A 118 -28.87 3.12 -1.37
CA ILE A 118 -30.19 2.82 -0.80
C ILE A 118 -30.16 1.75 0.28
N LYS A 119 -29.12 0.93 0.29
CA LYS A 119 -28.99 -0.16 1.25
C LYS A 119 -27.52 -0.45 1.48
N VAL A 120 -27.19 -0.71 2.74
CA VAL A 120 -25.85 -1.10 3.16
C VAL A 120 -25.97 -2.35 4.01
N ASN A 121 -25.21 -3.39 3.67
CA ASN A 121 -25.16 -4.63 4.44
C ASN A 121 -23.72 -4.93 4.86
N LEU A 122 -23.54 -5.20 6.14
CA LEU A 122 -22.27 -5.69 6.67
C LEU A 122 -22.10 -7.16 6.30
N LYS A 123 -21.00 -7.49 5.63
CA LYS A 123 -20.67 -8.84 5.19
C LYS A 123 -19.39 -9.30 5.90
N LYS A 124 -19.49 -10.42 6.61
CA LYS A 124 -18.35 -11.12 7.20
C LYS A 124 -17.58 -11.87 6.11
N VAL A 125 -16.27 -11.67 6.09
CA VAL A 125 -15.31 -12.32 5.21
C VAL A 125 -14.44 -13.21 6.07
N LYS A 126 -14.61 -14.53 5.94
CA LYS A 126 -13.83 -15.51 6.71
C LYS A 126 -12.37 -15.46 6.25
N ILE A 127 -11.45 -15.23 7.20
CA ILE A 127 -9.99 -15.28 6.95
C ILE A 127 -9.40 -16.61 7.41
N SER A 128 -9.86 -17.11 8.56
CA SER A 128 -9.45 -18.39 9.16
C SER A 128 -10.68 -19.07 9.79
N GLU A 129 -10.53 -20.23 10.43
CA GLU A 129 -11.66 -20.91 11.08
C GLU A 129 -12.36 -20.04 12.13
N GLU A 130 -11.58 -19.27 12.88
CA GLU A 130 -12.05 -18.47 14.03
C GLU A 130 -12.00 -16.95 13.79
N SER A 131 -11.44 -16.49 12.67
CA SER A 131 -11.25 -15.06 12.39
C SER A 131 -11.96 -14.58 11.13
N TYR A 132 -12.56 -13.40 11.21
CA TYR A 132 -13.30 -12.74 10.16
C TYR A 132 -12.85 -11.28 10.02
N LEU A 133 -12.87 -10.77 8.80
CA LEU A 133 -12.90 -9.32 8.53
C LEU A 133 -14.27 -8.92 8.01
N HIS A 134 -14.48 -7.63 7.88
CA HIS A 134 -15.73 -7.09 7.38
C HIS A 134 -15.58 -6.36 6.04
N SER A 135 -16.65 -6.39 5.25
CA SER A 135 -16.84 -5.60 4.03
C SER A 135 -18.25 -5.03 4.02
N LEU A 136 -18.48 -3.95 3.29
CA LEU A 136 -19.81 -3.32 3.17
C LEU A 136 -20.34 -3.48 1.75
N VAL A 137 -21.46 -4.19 1.61
CA VAL A 137 -22.15 -4.32 0.32
C VAL A 137 -23.21 -3.23 0.24
N CYS A 138 -23.01 -2.30 -0.70
CA CYS A 138 -23.81 -1.11 -0.91
C CYS A 138 -24.61 -1.23 -2.20
N ASP A 139 -25.94 -1.17 -2.12
CA ASP A 139 -26.81 -1.09 -3.30
C ASP A 139 -26.95 0.38 -3.71
N ILE A 140 -26.64 0.68 -4.98
CA ILE A 140 -26.59 2.03 -5.52
C ILE A 140 -27.69 2.20 -6.56
N LYS A 141 -28.34 3.37 -6.57
CA LYS A 141 -29.25 3.82 -7.62
C LYS A 141 -28.84 5.20 -8.16
N LEU A 142 -29.48 5.60 -9.25
CA LEU A 142 -29.52 7.01 -9.65
C LEU A 142 -30.61 7.72 -8.86
N LYS A 143 -30.38 8.95 -8.40
CA LYS A 143 -31.36 9.73 -7.61
C LYS A 143 -32.70 9.93 -8.32
N ASN A 144 -32.70 9.96 -9.66
CA ASN A 144 -33.90 10.08 -10.49
C ASN A 144 -34.58 8.74 -10.82
N LYS A 145 -34.06 7.62 -10.32
CA LYS A 145 -34.62 6.29 -10.50
C LYS A 145 -34.92 5.66 -9.15
N THR A 146 -35.79 4.66 -9.15
CA THR A 146 -36.10 3.86 -7.96
C THR A 146 -35.32 2.54 -7.94
N GLU A 147 -34.90 2.06 -9.11
CA GLU A 147 -34.22 0.79 -9.28
C GLU A 147 -32.74 0.86 -8.91
N CYS A 148 -32.27 -0.19 -8.22
CA CYS A 148 -30.85 -0.43 -8.00
C CYS A 148 -30.15 -0.65 -9.36
N ILE A 149 -29.09 0.11 -9.60
CA ILE A 149 -28.26 -0.05 -10.81
C ILE A 149 -27.07 -0.98 -10.56
N GLY A 150 -26.69 -1.23 -9.31
CA GLY A 150 -25.62 -2.17 -8.99
C GLY A 150 -25.28 -2.23 -7.51
N SER A 151 -24.69 -3.35 -7.09
CA SER A 151 -24.17 -3.55 -5.74
C SER A 151 -22.65 -3.49 -5.73
N VAL A 152 -22.09 -2.64 -4.88
CA VAL A 152 -20.65 -2.42 -4.74
C VAL A 152 -20.19 -2.89 -3.37
N GLU A 153 -19.19 -3.74 -3.31
CA GLU A 153 -18.53 -4.15 -2.07
C GLU A 153 -17.37 -3.18 -1.77
N ILE A 154 -17.46 -2.48 -0.64
CA ILE A 154 -16.42 -1.62 -0.08
C ILE A 154 -15.55 -2.45 0.87
N ARG A 155 -14.25 -2.41 0.61
CA ARG A 155 -13.16 -3.07 1.34
C ARG A 155 -12.09 -2.02 1.71
N PRO A 156 -11.00 -2.41 2.40
CA PRO A 156 -9.94 -1.46 2.73
C PRO A 156 -9.38 -0.70 1.52
N ILE A 157 -9.30 -1.31 0.32
CA ILE A 157 -8.80 -0.64 -0.88
C ILE A 157 -9.61 0.63 -1.24
N GLU A 158 -10.94 0.62 -1.10
CA GLU A 158 -11.76 1.82 -1.31
C GLU A 158 -11.47 2.91 -0.26
N ILE A 159 -11.11 2.54 0.98
CA ILE A 159 -10.69 3.52 2.01
C ILE A 159 -9.36 4.16 1.60
N PHE A 160 -8.36 3.36 1.22
CA PHE A 160 -7.05 3.86 0.81
C PHE A 160 -7.15 4.81 -0.39
N GLU A 161 -7.83 4.39 -1.45
CA GLU A 161 -7.94 5.15 -2.70
C GLU A 161 -8.76 6.43 -2.50
N ASN A 162 -9.87 6.38 -1.76
CA ASN A 162 -10.66 7.58 -1.49
C ASN A 162 -9.91 8.56 -0.58
N LEU A 163 -9.20 8.07 0.42
CA LEU A 163 -8.42 8.91 1.32
C LEU A 163 -7.24 9.58 0.61
N ALA A 164 -6.48 8.83 -0.20
CA ALA A 164 -5.38 9.38 -0.99
C ALA A 164 -5.88 10.46 -1.97
N TYR A 165 -7.01 10.21 -2.64
CA TYR A 165 -7.67 11.20 -3.49
C TYR A 165 -8.06 12.47 -2.74
N LEU A 166 -8.73 12.38 -1.59
CA LEU A 166 -9.16 13.57 -0.85
C LEU A 166 -7.97 14.40 -0.33
N LEU A 167 -6.90 13.73 0.10
CA LEU A 167 -5.67 14.41 0.54
C LEU A 167 -4.93 15.06 -0.63
N GLU A 168 -4.85 14.40 -1.78
CA GLU A 168 -4.33 14.97 -3.03
C GLU A 168 -5.13 16.21 -3.45
N LYS A 169 -6.46 16.08 -3.50
CA LYS A 169 -7.38 17.16 -3.82
C LYS A 169 -7.12 18.38 -2.92
N LYS A 170 -7.08 18.14 -1.60
CA LYS A 170 -6.85 19.20 -0.61
C LYS A 170 -5.51 19.89 -0.83
N LEU A 171 -4.44 19.14 -1.09
CA LEU A 171 -3.13 19.71 -1.40
C LEU A 171 -3.18 20.56 -2.67
N VAL A 172 -3.72 20.02 -3.76
CA VAL A 172 -3.78 20.72 -5.06
C VAL A 172 -4.59 22.01 -4.95
N GLU A 173 -5.77 21.97 -4.34
CA GLU A 173 -6.62 23.15 -4.13
C GLU A 173 -5.92 24.22 -3.29
N SER A 174 -5.15 23.80 -2.28
CA SER A 174 -4.44 24.76 -1.43
C SER A 174 -3.25 25.40 -2.13
N LEU A 175 -2.52 24.62 -2.92
CA LEU A 175 -1.46 25.14 -3.78
C LEU A 175 -1.99 26.09 -4.87
N GLN A 176 -3.21 25.88 -5.36
CA GLN A 176 -3.88 26.77 -6.30
C GLN A 176 -4.25 28.13 -5.67
N LYS A 177 -4.72 28.15 -4.41
CA LYS A 177 -5.07 29.40 -3.72
C LYS A 177 -3.88 30.36 -3.59
N ASN A 178 -2.67 29.81 -3.47
CA ASN A 178 -1.43 30.57 -3.33
C ASN A 178 -0.77 30.90 -4.68
N ASP A 179 -1.41 30.54 -5.80
CA ASP A 179 -0.85 30.77 -7.13
C ASP A 179 -1.30 32.10 -7.74
N ASN A 180 -0.36 33.03 -7.83
CA ASN A 180 -0.54 34.30 -8.53
C ASN A 180 -0.13 34.25 -10.00
N SER A 181 0.32 33.08 -10.50
CA SER A 181 0.73 32.94 -11.90
C SER A 181 -0.48 32.86 -12.84
N GLN A 182 -0.34 33.40 -14.06
CA GLN A 182 -1.39 33.35 -15.07
C GLN A 182 -1.62 31.95 -15.66
N SER A 183 -0.79 30.96 -15.30
CA SER A 183 -1.07 29.56 -15.60
C SER A 183 -2.17 29.07 -14.65
N LYS A 184 -3.42 29.40 -14.97
CA LYS A 184 -4.55 28.62 -14.46
C LYS A 184 -4.33 27.20 -14.95
N PHE A 185 -3.89 26.34 -14.05
CA PHE A 185 -3.93 24.91 -14.28
C PHE A 185 -5.37 24.53 -14.59
N ASP A 186 -5.54 23.66 -15.59
CA ASP A 186 -6.84 23.03 -15.85
C ASP A 186 -7.31 22.34 -14.56
N THR A 187 -8.63 22.37 -14.36
CA THR A 187 -9.31 21.92 -13.15
C THR A 187 -8.84 20.54 -12.70
N PHE A 188 -8.69 20.35 -11.38
CA PHE A 188 -8.48 19.02 -10.82
C PHE A 188 -9.73 18.18 -11.11
N ASP A 189 -9.64 17.33 -12.13
CA ASP A 189 -10.77 16.52 -12.58
C ASP A 189 -11.11 15.46 -11.53
N ALA A 190 -12.38 15.41 -11.12
CA ALA A 190 -12.83 14.41 -10.17
C ALA A 190 -12.62 13.00 -10.75
N PRO A 191 -12.05 12.06 -9.98
CA PRO A 191 -11.81 10.70 -10.43
C PRO A 191 -13.13 9.94 -10.57
N ILE A 192 -13.03 8.79 -11.23
CA ILE A 192 -14.10 7.79 -11.25
C ILE A 192 -14.49 7.38 -9.83
N ILE A 193 -15.76 7.01 -9.64
CA ILE A 193 -16.31 6.75 -8.31
C ILE A 193 -15.72 5.51 -7.65
N ILE A 194 -15.62 4.40 -8.37
CA ILE A 194 -14.99 3.16 -7.86
C ILE A 194 -13.53 3.11 -8.36
N PRO A 195 -12.54 3.02 -7.47
CA PRO A 195 -12.63 2.97 -5.99
C PRO A 195 -12.62 4.34 -5.27
N TYR A 196 -12.28 5.44 -5.95
CA TYR A 196 -11.81 6.70 -5.34
C TYR A 196 -12.84 7.56 -4.60
N ARG A 197 -14.14 7.30 -4.74
CA ARG A 197 -15.20 8.12 -4.10
C ARG A 197 -16.30 7.28 -3.46
N MET A 198 -16.07 5.98 -3.28
CA MET A 198 -17.07 5.07 -2.73
C MET A 198 -17.32 5.32 -1.24
N VAL A 199 -16.29 5.69 -0.48
CA VAL A 199 -16.43 5.94 0.96
C VAL A 199 -17.13 7.27 1.21
N GLU A 200 -16.86 8.31 0.40
CA GLU A 200 -17.66 9.54 0.40
C GLU A 200 -19.16 9.26 0.20
N LEU A 201 -19.50 8.42 -0.78
CA LEU A 201 -20.89 8.07 -1.07
C LEU A 201 -21.53 7.32 0.12
N LEU A 202 -20.77 6.41 0.75
CA LEU A 202 -21.18 5.69 1.96
C LEU A 202 -21.41 6.64 3.15
N LEU A 203 -20.50 7.58 3.38
CA LEU A 203 -20.61 8.54 4.47
C LEU A 203 -21.83 9.46 4.27
N ASN A 204 -22.08 9.92 3.05
CA ASN A 204 -23.27 10.72 2.70
C ASN A 204 -24.60 9.99 2.95
N TYR A 205 -24.62 8.66 2.79
CA TYR A 205 -25.80 7.86 3.13
C TYR A 205 -26.10 7.87 4.63
N TYR A 206 -25.07 7.85 5.47
CA TYR A 206 -25.24 7.80 6.91
C TYR A 206 -25.35 9.19 7.56
N ILE A 207 -24.56 10.15 7.11
CA ILE A 207 -24.39 11.47 7.73
C ILE A 207 -24.43 12.51 6.62
N GLN A 208 -25.52 13.26 6.54
CA GLN A 208 -25.64 14.38 5.62
C GLN A 208 -24.69 15.51 6.02
N ASP A 209 -24.27 16.35 5.07
CA ASP A 209 -23.46 17.56 5.29
C ASP A 209 -22.17 17.32 6.10
N LEU A 210 -21.40 16.28 5.75
CA LEU A 210 -20.02 16.13 6.23
C LEU A 210 -19.08 16.99 5.39
N SER A 211 -18.11 17.63 6.04
CA SER A 211 -17.01 18.27 5.31
C SER A 211 -16.03 17.23 4.78
N GLU A 212 -15.26 17.57 3.75
CA GLU A 212 -14.19 16.70 3.24
C GLU A 212 -13.16 16.38 4.33
N ASP A 213 -12.88 17.35 5.19
CA ASP A 213 -12.01 17.25 6.35
C ASP A 213 -12.51 16.23 7.38
N ASP A 214 -13.83 16.11 7.56
CA ASP A 214 -14.43 15.08 8.39
C ASP A 214 -14.32 13.70 7.74
N CYS A 215 -14.56 13.60 6.43
CA CYS A 215 -14.41 12.36 5.66
C CYS A 215 -12.97 11.81 5.75
N ILE A 216 -11.97 12.67 5.57
CA ILE A 216 -10.55 12.33 5.71
C ILE A 216 -10.27 11.79 7.12
N ARG A 217 -10.69 12.51 8.17
CA ARG A 217 -10.47 12.09 9.56
C ARG A 217 -11.15 10.75 9.86
N ILE A 218 -12.39 10.54 9.42
CA ILE A 218 -13.11 9.26 9.61
C ILE A 218 -12.32 8.10 8.99
N MET A 219 -11.84 8.26 7.75
CA MET A 219 -11.04 7.24 7.08
C MET A 219 -9.69 7.01 7.79
N LEU A 220 -8.99 8.06 8.22
CA LEU A 220 -7.74 7.94 8.98
C LEU A 220 -7.90 7.19 10.30
N VAL A 221 -8.98 7.47 11.05
CA VAL A 221 -9.27 6.74 12.29
C VAL A 221 -9.59 5.28 11.98
N SER A 222 -10.33 4.99 10.91
CA SER A 222 -10.67 3.61 10.52
C SER A 222 -9.43 2.74 10.21
N LEU A 223 -8.36 3.34 9.66
CA LEU A 223 -7.10 2.64 9.39
C LEU A 223 -6.29 2.30 10.66
N GLN A 224 -6.72 2.75 11.84
CA GLN A 224 -6.10 2.39 13.11
C GLN A 224 -6.54 1.02 13.65
N ALA A 225 -7.36 0.27 12.90
CA ALA A 225 -7.67 -1.12 13.15
C ALA A 225 -7.28 -2.02 11.96
N MET A 226 -7.02 -3.29 12.26
CA MET A 226 -6.86 -4.33 11.23
C MET A 226 -8.17 -4.55 10.46
N ASP A 227 -9.31 -4.56 11.16
CA ASP A 227 -10.64 -4.51 10.56
C ASP A 227 -11.13 -3.07 10.43
N SER A 228 -10.62 -2.39 9.41
CA SER A 228 -10.94 -0.98 9.17
C SER A 228 -12.41 -0.76 8.80
N ILE A 229 -13.09 -1.76 8.25
CA ILE A 229 -14.50 -1.64 7.86
C ILE A 229 -15.42 -1.75 9.07
N GLU A 230 -15.16 -2.67 9.99
CA GLU A 230 -15.89 -2.73 11.25
C GLU A 230 -15.73 -1.43 12.03
N LEU A 231 -14.48 -0.96 12.18
CA LEU A 231 -14.19 0.28 12.88
C LEU A 231 -14.84 1.49 12.19
N LEU A 232 -14.88 1.54 10.85
CA LEU A 232 -15.56 2.60 10.10
C LEU A 232 -17.05 2.72 10.50
N ILE A 233 -17.74 1.60 10.69
CA ILE A 233 -19.16 1.59 11.12
C ILE A 233 -19.32 2.15 12.53
N GLU A 234 -18.39 1.81 13.43
CA GLU A 234 -18.38 2.35 14.79
C GLU A 234 -18.13 3.86 14.79
N ILE A 235 -17.17 4.33 14.00
CA ILE A 235 -16.86 5.76 13.85
C ILE A 235 -18.08 6.50 13.29
N ILE A 236 -18.77 5.94 12.28
CA ILE A 236 -20.00 6.54 11.73
C ILE A 236 -21.05 6.73 12.83
N LYS A 237 -21.25 5.73 13.72
CA LYS A 237 -22.19 5.85 14.85
C LYS A 237 -21.76 6.95 15.83
N ILE A 238 -20.46 7.03 16.13
CA ILE A 238 -19.90 8.06 17.02
C ILE A 238 -20.12 9.45 16.43
N VAL A 239 -19.81 9.66 15.14
CA VAL A 239 -19.98 10.95 14.47
C VAL A 239 -21.44 11.37 14.40
N LYS A 240 -22.38 10.43 14.12
CA LYS A 240 -23.83 10.70 14.19
C LYS A 240 -24.23 11.22 15.56
N CYS A 241 -23.83 10.52 16.62
CA CYS A 241 -24.12 10.91 17.99
C CYS A 241 -23.51 12.28 18.33
N CYS A 242 -22.27 12.55 17.89
CA CYS A 242 -21.63 13.85 18.08
C CYS A 242 -22.40 14.97 17.36
N LYS A 243 -22.85 14.75 16.12
CA LYS A 243 -23.65 15.71 15.36
C LYS A 243 -25.03 15.97 15.97
N GLU A 244 -25.75 14.91 16.38
CA GLU A 244 -27.05 15.02 17.07
C GLU A 244 -26.97 15.81 18.38
N ASN A 245 -25.82 15.74 19.06
CA ASN A 245 -25.55 16.49 20.29
C ASN A 245 -24.87 17.84 20.05
N ASN A 246 -24.82 18.35 18.82
CA ASN A 246 -24.17 19.62 18.45
C ASN A 246 -22.70 19.74 18.92
N LYS A 247 -21.98 18.62 18.99
CA LYS A 247 -20.55 18.60 19.32
C LYS A 247 -19.70 18.77 18.07
N SER A 248 -18.50 19.33 18.23
CA SER A 248 -17.49 19.36 17.15
C SER A 248 -17.12 17.94 16.73
N ILE A 249 -17.33 17.62 15.44
CA ILE A 249 -16.97 16.34 14.84
C ILE A 249 -15.45 16.13 14.90
N GLU A 250 -14.68 17.16 14.57
CA GLU A 250 -13.22 17.14 14.67
C GLU A 250 -12.75 16.73 16.06
N LYS A 251 -13.22 17.41 17.12
CA LYS A 251 -12.83 17.09 18.50
C LYS A 251 -13.22 15.66 18.88
N CYS A 252 -14.42 15.24 18.48
CA CYS A 252 -14.93 13.89 18.70
C CYS A 252 -14.05 12.82 18.03
N LEU A 253 -13.57 13.08 16.81
CA LEU A 253 -12.67 12.17 16.08
C LEU A 253 -11.25 12.15 16.65
N ILE A 254 -10.72 13.29 17.13
CA ILE A 254 -9.44 13.34 17.85
C ILE A 254 -9.51 12.45 19.10
N GLU A 255 -10.50 12.67 19.96
CA GLU A 255 -10.70 11.91 21.20
C GLU A 255 -10.90 10.42 20.92
N THR A 256 -11.69 10.08 19.88
CA THR A 256 -11.92 8.69 19.46
C THR A 256 -10.62 8.04 18.99
N SER A 257 -9.83 8.73 18.16
CA SER A 257 -8.57 8.20 17.66
C SER A 257 -7.57 7.98 18.79
N GLU A 258 -7.42 8.94 19.70
CA GLU A 258 -6.54 8.77 20.86
C GLU A 258 -6.97 7.59 21.72
N LYS A 259 -8.27 7.43 21.95
CA LYS A 259 -8.81 6.31 22.70
C LYS A 259 -8.48 4.98 22.03
N ILE A 260 -8.71 4.85 20.71
CA ILE A 260 -8.40 3.61 19.97
C ILE A 260 -6.91 3.26 20.08
N LEU A 261 -6.03 4.25 19.91
CA LEU A 261 -4.58 4.02 19.99
C LEU A 261 -4.12 3.64 21.40
N LYS A 262 -4.74 4.21 22.45
CA LYS A 262 -4.50 3.88 23.87
C LYS A 262 -5.05 2.51 24.24
N ASP A 263 -6.32 2.24 23.92
CA ASP A 263 -7.01 0.98 24.24
C ASP A 263 -6.34 -0.22 23.55
N ASN A 264 -5.81 -0.03 22.34
CA ASN A 264 -5.01 -1.04 21.64
C ASN A 264 -3.58 -1.21 22.18
N ASN A 265 -3.21 -0.47 23.24
CA ASN A 265 -1.86 -0.44 23.81
C ASN A 265 -0.76 -0.32 22.74
N LEU A 266 -0.91 0.60 21.78
CA LEU A 266 -0.07 0.67 20.59
C LEU A 266 1.44 0.62 20.92
N ILE A 267 1.88 1.37 21.93
CA ILE A 267 3.30 1.43 22.33
C ILE A 267 3.80 0.05 22.78
N LYS A 268 3.04 -0.64 23.65
CA LYS A 268 3.38 -1.98 24.10
C LYS A 268 3.41 -2.97 22.92
N ARG A 269 2.43 -2.88 22.02
CA ARG A 269 2.38 -3.72 20.82
C ARG A 269 3.59 -3.49 19.91
N LEU A 270 4.07 -2.24 19.78
CA LEU A 270 5.30 -1.94 19.04
C LEU A 270 6.53 -2.59 19.70
N GLU A 271 6.61 -2.60 21.03
CA GLU A 271 7.69 -3.29 21.75
C GLU A 271 7.61 -4.81 21.54
N GLU A 272 6.43 -5.40 21.68
CA GLU A 272 6.20 -6.85 21.44
C GLU A 272 6.56 -7.26 20.00
N VAL A 273 6.25 -6.43 18.99
CA VAL A 273 6.64 -6.70 17.59
C VAL A 273 8.15 -6.55 17.41
N GLU A 274 8.80 -5.58 18.05
CA GLU A 274 10.26 -5.42 17.99
C GLU A 274 10.99 -6.63 18.58
N GLU A 275 10.53 -7.10 19.74
CA GLU A 275 11.04 -8.32 20.38
C GLU A 275 10.87 -9.52 19.46
N TRP A 276 9.68 -9.70 18.88
CA TRP A 276 9.42 -10.77 17.91
C TRP A 276 10.34 -10.69 16.68
N ILE A 277 10.58 -9.49 16.12
CA ILE A 277 11.52 -9.32 15.00
C ILE A 277 12.94 -9.71 15.41
N ASN A 278 13.39 -9.29 16.59
CA ASN A 278 14.74 -9.61 17.07
C ASN A 278 14.90 -11.11 17.34
N GLU A 279 13.85 -11.78 17.81
CA GLU A 279 13.85 -13.23 18.02
C GLU A 279 13.86 -14.01 16.69
N LYS A 280 13.01 -13.62 15.73
CA LYS A 280 12.82 -14.36 14.47
C LYS A 280 13.82 -13.98 13.37
N PHE A 281 14.44 -12.82 13.47
CA PHE A 281 15.48 -12.34 12.56
C PHE A 281 16.75 -11.96 13.34
N PRO A 282 17.38 -12.92 14.04
CA PRO A 282 18.50 -12.62 14.95
C PRO A 282 19.77 -12.20 14.18
N VAL A 283 19.95 -12.71 12.96
CA VAL A 283 21.10 -12.39 12.11
C VAL A 283 20.83 -11.11 11.32
N ASN A 284 21.83 -10.25 11.19
CA ASN A 284 21.79 -9.07 10.31
C ASN A 284 22.22 -9.45 8.89
N ASP A 285 21.58 -10.48 8.33
CA ASP A 285 21.65 -10.76 6.90
C ASP A 285 20.80 -9.74 6.13
N VAL A 286 20.69 -9.93 4.82
CA VAL A 286 19.95 -9.03 3.92
C VAL A 286 18.48 -8.88 4.34
N ILE A 287 17.81 -9.98 4.68
CA ILE A 287 16.39 -9.98 5.05
C ILE A 287 16.20 -9.39 6.44
N GLY A 288 17.04 -9.78 7.40
CA GLY A 288 17.01 -9.24 8.76
C GLY A 288 17.25 -7.74 8.79
N LYS A 289 18.21 -7.22 8.00
CA LYS A 289 18.43 -5.77 7.84
C LYS A 289 17.24 -5.07 7.20
N ALA A 290 16.67 -5.62 6.13
CA ALA A 290 15.50 -5.03 5.47
C ALA A 290 14.29 -4.97 6.41
N ILE A 291 13.97 -6.05 7.11
CA ILE A 291 12.84 -6.10 8.06
C ILE A 291 13.05 -5.15 9.24
N LYS A 292 14.24 -5.15 9.86
CA LYS A 292 14.54 -4.25 10.99
C LYS A 292 14.51 -2.78 10.57
N SER A 293 15.03 -2.44 9.39
CA SER A 293 15.02 -1.07 8.88
C SER A 293 13.60 -0.59 8.57
N LEU A 294 12.78 -1.41 7.91
CA LEU A 294 11.37 -1.09 7.64
C LEU A 294 10.57 -0.97 8.94
N PHE A 295 10.76 -1.88 9.90
CA PHE A 295 10.08 -1.79 11.17
C PHE A 295 10.46 -0.54 11.97
N LYS A 296 11.73 -0.12 11.92
CA LYS A 296 12.18 1.14 12.53
C LYS A 296 11.41 2.34 11.97
N ILE A 297 11.14 2.35 10.66
CA ILE A 297 10.31 3.39 10.01
C ILE A 297 8.87 3.30 10.52
N ILE A 298 8.28 2.10 10.52
CA ILE A 298 6.92 1.86 11.00
C ILE A 298 6.74 2.34 12.44
N LYS A 299 7.64 1.91 13.33
CA LYS A 299 7.66 2.28 14.74
C LYS A 299 7.79 3.79 14.93
N LYS A 300 8.71 4.45 14.22
CA LYS A 300 8.86 5.91 14.25
C LYS A 300 7.54 6.60 13.87
N ASN A 301 6.98 6.24 12.72
CA ASN A 301 5.80 6.91 12.18
C ASN A 301 4.53 6.66 13.00
N LEU A 302 4.35 5.46 13.57
CA LEU A 302 3.26 5.17 14.49
C LEU A 302 3.37 5.93 15.82
N ILE A 303 4.59 6.12 16.35
CA ILE A 303 4.81 6.96 17.54
C ILE A 303 4.47 8.42 17.24
N LEU A 304 4.80 8.92 16.04
CA LEU A 304 4.37 10.25 15.60
C LEU A 304 2.85 10.31 15.53
N ARG A 305 2.19 9.31 14.92
CA ARG A 305 0.72 9.26 14.82
C ARG A 305 0.03 9.18 16.18
N TYR A 306 0.64 8.49 17.15
CA TYR A 306 0.14 8.44 18.52
C TYR A 306 0.05 9.84 19.16
N LYS A 307 0.98 10.75 18.82
CA LYS A 307 0.97 12.14 19.30
C LYS A 307 0.06 13.04 18.48
N ASN A 308 -0.07 12.74 17.19
CA ASN A 308 -0.89 13.49 16.26
C ASN A 308 -1.60 12.52 15.30
N PRO A 309 -2.87 12.18 15.54
CA PRO A 309 -3.58 11.21 14.72
C PRO A 309 -3.75 11.61 13.25
N PHE A 310 -3.67 12.91 12.95
CA PHE A 310 -4.02 13.52 11.67
C PHE A 310 -2.83 14.31 11.06
N ILE A 311 -1.62 13.75 11.15
CA ILE A 311 -0.36 14.34 10.65
C ILE A 311 -0.46 14.81 9.19
N GLU A 312 -1.29 14.17 8.37
CA GLU A 312 -1.49 14.52 6.97
C GLU A 312 -1.90 15.98 6.77
N PHE A 313 -2.68 16.55 7.70
CA PHE A 313 -3.06 17.96 7.64
C PHE A 313 -1.86 18.88 7.88
N ASP A 314 -0.97 18.51 8.80
CA ASP A 314 0.26 19.26 9.05
C ASP A 314 1.24 19.15 7.89
N ILE A 315 1.34 17.96 7.26
CA ILE A 315 2.13 17.75 6.04
C ILE A 315 1.63 18.66 4.92
N ILE A 316 0.32 18.69 4.68
CA ILE A 316 -0.28 19.53 3.64
C ILE A 316 0.04 21.00 3.92
N LYS A 317 -0.14 21.47 5.16
CA LYS A 317 0.19 22.84 5.56
C LYS A 317 1.67 23.18 5.31
N LEU A 318 2.60 22.27 5.61
CA LEU A 318 4.03 22.48 5.33
C LEU A 318 4.32 22.58 3.83
N LEU A 319 3.62 21.82 2.99
CA LEU A 319 3.76 21.86 1.53
C LEU A 319 3.14 23.13 0.91
N GLU A 320 2.05 23.63 1.50
CA GLU A 320 1.41 24.90 1.11
C GLU A 320 2.38 26.08 1.24
N GLU A 321 3.16 26.11 2.32
CA GLU A 321 4.12 27.18 2.60
C GLU A 321 5.31 27.14 1.63
N LYS A 322 5.82 25.95 1.30
CA LYS A 322 6.99 25.80 0.43
C LYS A 322 7.09 24.39 -0.18
N LEU A 323 6.92 24.28 -1.49
CA LEU A 323 7.02 23.01 -2.24
C LEU A 323 8.33 22.24 -1.98
N LYS A 324 9.45 22.96 -1.79
CA LYS A 324 10.76 22.38 -1.48
C LYS A 324 10.79 21.59 -0.15
N ASN A 325 9.78 21.77 0.71
CA ASN A 325 9.66 21.02 1.95
C ASN A 325 9.30 19.54 1.70
N PHE A 326 8.92 19.14 0.47
CA PHE A 326 8.59 17.74 0.24
C PHE A 326 9.79 16.82 0.44
N ASP A 327 11.00 17.22 0.04
CA ASP A 327 12.21 16.45 0.34
C ASP A 327 12.46 16.31 1.85
N GLU A 328 12.10 17.33 2.64
CA GLU A 328 12.20 17.31 4.10
C GLU A 328 11.15 16.37 4.70
N ILE A 329 9.91 16.39 4.18
CA ILE A 329 8.84 15.46 4.55
C ILE A 329 9.25 14.01 4.24
N LEU A 330 9.80 13.75 3.06
CA LEU A 330 10.27 12.42 2.67
C LEU A 330 11.46 11.96 3.53
N LYS A 331 12.30 12.88 4.02
CA LYS A 331 13.37 12.54 4.99
C LYS A 331 12.80 12.26 6.38
N GLU A 332 11.82 13.03 6.82
CA GLU A 332 11.23 12.90 8.15
C GLU A 332 10.38 11.64 8.27
N TYR A 333 9.46 11.41 7.33
CA TYR A 333 8.52 10.29 7.36
C TYR A 333 8.97 9.07 6.55
N SER A 334 10.15 9.15 5.94
CA SER A 334 10.70 8.19 4.99
C SER A 334 9.96 8.16 3.64
N CYS A 335 10.61 7.55 2.67
CA CYS A 335 10.07 7.24 1.36
C CYS A 335 10.56 5.87 0.94
N CYS A 336 9.74 5.18 0.16
CA CYS A 336 10.11 3.91 -0.43
C CYS A 336 10.86 4.09 -1.75
N ALA A 337 11.28 3.00 -2.38
CA ALA A 337 11.95 3.09 -3.67
C ALA A 337 10.98 3.66 -4.73
N LEU A 338 11.52 4.48 -5.63
CA LEU A 338 10.79 5.08 -6.75
C LEU A 338 11.28 4.45 -8.05
N LEU A 339 10.37 3.84 -8.81
CA LEU A 339 10.62 3.39 -10.16
C LEU A 339 10.22 4.49 -11.15
N ILE A 340 11.22 5.13 -11.74
CA ILE A 340 11.03 6.30 -12.61
C ILE A 340 11.52 5.98 -14.03
N PRO A 341 10.75 6.28 -15.09
CA PRO A 341 11.20 6.14 -16.46
C PRO A 341 12.41 7.03 -16.77
N LEU A 342 13.35 6.54 -17.58
CA LEU A 342 14.44 7.36 -18.09
C LEU A 342 13.91 8.27 -19.20
N SER A 343 14.41 9.50 -19.27
CA SER A 343 14.17 10.37 -20.43
C SER A 343 14.77 9.75 -21.69
N TYR A 344 14.15 9.97 -22.86
CA TYR A 344 14.59 9.35 -24.12
C TYR A 344 16.08 9.61 -24.41
N ALA A 345 16.56 10.82 -24.12
CA ALA A 345 17.97 11.19 -24.29
C ALA A 345 18.93 10.46 -23.33
N SER A 346 18.44 9.94 -22.21
CA SER A 346 19.23 9.21 -21.20
C SER A 346 19.24 7.70 -21.40
N ILE A 347 18.41 7.16 -22.31
CA ILE A 347 18.35 5.73 -22.60
C ILE A 347 19.60 5.35 -23.41
N LYS A 348 20.51 4.61 -22.79
CA LYS A 348 21.71 4.04 -23.44
C LYS A 348 21.56 2.57 -23.80
N ASP A 349 20.70 1.85 -23.07
CA ASP A 349 20.36 0.45 -23.28
C ASP A 349 18.83 0.36 -23.42
N GLU A 350 18.34 -0.12 -24.56
CA GLU A 350 16.89 -0.25 -24.82
C GLU A 350 16.19 -1.18 -23.82
N LEU A 351 16.93 -2.04 -23.12
CA LEU A 351 16.40 -2.91 -22.06
C LEU A 351 16.35 -2.20 -20.69
N VAL A 352 16.99 -1.05 -20.54
CA VAL A 352 16.95 -0.22 -19.32
C VAL A 352 16.16 1.04 -19.63
N LYS A 353 14.87 1.00 -19.33
CA LYS A 353 13.91 2.08 -19.63
C LYS A 353 13.54 2.88 -18.38
N SER A 354 14.06 2.50 -17.23
CA SER A 354 13.72 3.09 -15.94
C SER A 354 14.91 3.02 -15.00
N GLN A 355 14.84 3.77 -13.91
CA GLN A 355 15.80 3.74 -12.81
C GLN A 355 15.07 3.61 -11.49
N LEU A 356 15.76 3.03 -10.50
CA LEU A 356 15.32 3.07 -9.10
C LEU A 356 15.98 4.26 -8.41
N VAL A 357 15.17 5.13 -7.83
CA VAL A 357 15.61 6.28 -7.03
C VAL A 357 15.13 6.09 -5.61
N VAL A 358 15.98 6.42 -4.64
CA VAL A 358 15.60 6.48 -3.22
C VAL A 358 15.75 7.92 -2.78
N ILE A 359 14.70 8.46 -2.15
CA ILE A 359 14.73 9.77 -1.51
C ILE A 359 14.83 9.53 -0.01
N GLY A 360 15.90 10.02 0.62
CA GLY A 360 16.15 9.83 2.05
C GLY A 360 17.19 8.75 2.35
N LEU A 361 16.85 7.77 3.20
CA LEU A 361 17.77 6.72 3.69
C LEU A 361 18.14 5.73 2.57
N SER A 362 19.21 6.01 1.83
CA SER A 362 19.74 5.15 0.77
C SER A 362 20.56 3.97 1.28
N GLU A 363 20.87 3.91 2.59
CA GLU A 363 21.83 2.97 3.17
C GLU A 363 21.40 1.48 3.08
N TYR A 364 20.11 1.20 2.86
CA TYR A 364 19.57 -0.16 2.75
C TYR A 364 18.97 -0.47 1.37
N LEU A 365 19.26 0.32 0.33
CA LEU A 365 18.62 0.14 -0.98
C LEU A 365 18.85 -1.26 -1.56
N GLU A 366 20.09 -1.75 -1.53
CA GLU A 366 20.41 -3.09 -2.03
C GLU A 366 19.72 -4.18 -1.19
N ASP A 367 19.66 -4.00 0.13
CA ASP A 367 18.97 -4.92 1.03
C ASP A 367 17.47 -4.97 0.71
N TRP A 368 16.85 -3.81 0.45
CA TRP A 368 15.44 -3.70 0.05
C TRP A 368 15.17 -4.31 -1.33
N GLN A 369 16.07 -4.15 -2.29
CA GLN A 369 15.94 -4.78 -3.61
C GLN A 369 15.96 -6.31 -3.51
N GLN A 370 16.88 -6.86 -2.73
CA GLN A 370 16.97 -8.30 -2.49
C GLN A 370 15.76 -8.81 -1.68
N PHE A 371 15.29 -8.04 -0.70
CA PHE A 371 14.05 -8.31 0.02
C PHE A 371 12.85 -8.35 -0.93
N HIS A 372 12.69 -7.36 -1.83
CA HIS A 372 11.61 -7.36 -2.83
C HIS A 372 11.72 -8.53 -3.82
N ALA A 373 12.94 -8.92 -4.22
CA ALA A 373 13.14 -10.13 -5.02
C ALA A 373 12.69 -11.40 -4.28
N ALA A 374 13.07 -11.54 -3.01
CA ALA A 374 12.68 -12.66 -2.16
C ALA A 374 11.15 -12.74 -2.05
N PHE A 375 10.49 -11.61 -1.74
CA PHE A 375 9.03 -11.55 -1.62
C PHE A 375 8.29 -11.73 -2.94
N HIS A 376 8.85 -11.24 -4.06
CA HIS A 376 8.32 -11.58 -5.37
C HIS A 376 8.36 -13.10 -5.59
N PHE A 377 9.48 -13.75 -5.30
CA PHE A 377 9.63 -15.19 -5.45
C PHE A 377 8.69 -15.98 -4.54
N ILE A 378 8.59 -15.62 -3.26
CA ILE A 378 7.62 -16.22 -2.32
C ILE A 378 6.20 -16.05 -2.85
N GLY A 379 5.84 -14.84 -3.30
CA GLY A 379 4.53 -14.53 -3.85
C GLY A 379 4.12 -15.41 -5.05
N LEU A 380 5.09 -15.87 -5.85
CA LEU A 380 4.80 -16.81 -6.95
C LEU A 380 4.39 -18.20 -6.44
N HIS A 381 4.90 -18.62 -5.28
CA HIS A 381 4.59 -19.92 -4.70
C HIS A 381 3.24 -19.93 -4.00
N ILE A 382 2.72 -18.78 -3.59
CA ILE A 382 1.46 -18.71 -2.88
C ILE A 382 0.33 -19.34 -3.72
N GLU A 383 -0.32 -20.36 -3.16
CA GLU A 383 -1.55 -20.90 -3.75
C GLU A 383 -2.68 -19.89 -3.64
N SER A 384 -3.21 -19.48 -4.80
CA SER A 384 -4.43 -18.67 -4.94
C SER A 384 -5.69 -19.41 -4.47
N ASP A 385 -5.56 -20.71 -4.31
CA ASP A 385 -6.53 -21.72 -3.94
C ASP A 385 -6.83 -21.59 -2.44
N LYS A 386 -8.08 -21.75 -2.03
CA LYS A 386 -8.54 -21.59 -0.63
C LYS A 386 -7.98 -22.64 0.34
N ASP A 387 -7.17 -23.56 -0.14
CA ASP A 387 -6.60 -24.64 0.66
C ASP A 387 -5.33 -24.20 1.40
N GLY A 388 -4.65 -23.14 0.94
CA GLY A 388 -3.45 -22.61 1.58
C GLY A 388 -2.22 -23.48 1.36
N GLY A 389 -1.04 -22.85 1.36
CA GLY A 389 0.24 -23.52 1.10
C GLY A 389 1.05 -22.83 0.00
N PHE A 390 2.10 -23.53 -0.41
CA PHE A 390 3.06 -23.07 -1.41
C PHE A 390 3.21 -24.13 -2.51
N LYS A 391 3.07 -23.70 -3.77
CA LYS A 391 3.32 -24.48 -4.97
C LYS A 391 4.80 -24.83 -5.08
N ASP A 392 5.10 -25.95 -5.71
CA ASP A 392 6.49 -26.27 -6.06
C ASP A 392 7.02 -25.30 -7.13
N THR A 393 8.32 -24.99 -7.09
CA THR A 393 8.97 -24.11 -8.08
C THR A 393 8.76 -24.56 -9.55
N ASN A 394 8.56 -25.86 -9.78
CA ASN A 394 8.29 -26.41 -11.12
C ASN A 394 6.87 -26.10 -11.63
N GLU A 395 5.96 -25.71 -10.74
CA GLU A 395 4.56 -25.40 -11.05
C GLU A 395 4.30 -23.90 -11.21
N LEU A 396 5.33 -23.08 -10.97
CA LEU A 396 5.22 -21.62 -11.08
C LEU A 396 4.91 -21.21 -12.52
N LYS A 397 3.96 -20.29 -12.65
CA LYS A 397 3.67 -19.63 -13.92
C LYS A 397 4.79 -18.67 -14.28
N ASN A 398 4.95 -18.43 -15.58
CA ASN A 398 5.90 -17.43 -16.05
C ASN A 398 5.59 -16.06 -15.43
N SER A 399 6.62 -15.42 -14.89
CA SER A 399 6.57 -14.06 -14.36
C SER A 399 7.85 -13.31 -14.70
N CYS A 400 7.73 -12.01 -14.92
CA CYS A 400 8.86 -11.14 -15.24
C CYS A 400 9.57 -10.68 -13.96
N CYS A 401 10.89 -10.53 -14.02
CA CYS A 401 11.69 -9.92 -12.95
C CYS A 401 11.16 -8.50 -12.65
N PRO A 402 10.87 -8.15 -11.38
CA PRO A 402 10.42 -6.81 -11.00
C PRO A 402 11.45 -5.72 -11.37
N PHE A 403 12.72 -6.10 -11.51
CA PHE A 403 13.82 -5.20 -11.86
C PHE A 403 14.19 -5.20 -13.36
N PHE A 404 13.44 -5.89 -14.22
CA PHE A 404 13.82 -6.08 -15.63
C PHE A 404 14.14 -4.77 -16.36
N ASN A 405 13.31 -3.75 -16.16
CA ASN A 405 13.44 -2.45 -16.84
C ASN A 405 14.46 -1.50 -16.19
N VAL A 406 15.06 -1.86 -15.05
CA VAL A 406 16.03 -1.03 -14.31
C VAL A 406 17.42 -1.65 -14.21
N CYS A 407 17.50 -2.98 -14.19
CA CYS A 407 18.74 -3.70 -13.96
C CYS A 407 19.64 -3.56 -15.19
N ALA A 408 20.83 -2.98 -15.02
CA ALA A 408 21.85 -2.87 -16.07
C ALA A 408 22.90 -3.99 -16.00
N GLU A 409 22.74 -4.93 -15.07
CA GLU A 409 23.74 -5.96 -14.76
C GLU A 409 23.94 -6.94 -15.93
N GLU A 410 25.19 -7.35 -16.15
CA GLU A 410 25.59 -8.28 -17.22
C GLU A 410 24.79 -9.60 -17.22
N PRO A 411 24.44 -10.22 -16.06
CA PRO A 411 23.59 -11.41 -16.04
C PRO A 411 22.23 -11.21 -16.73
N LYS A 412 21.63 -10.01 -16.70
CA LYS A 412 20.37 -9.75 -17.41
C LYS A 412 20.58 -9.85 -18.92
N GLN A 413 21.67 -9.25 -19.43
CA GLN A 413 21.99 -9.23 -20.85
C GLN A 413 22.26 -10.65 -21.37
N LYS A 414 22.95 -11.47 -20.58
CA LYS A 414 23.20 -12.88 -20.89
C LYS A 414 21.94 -13.74 -20.84
N ASN A 415 20.98 -13.42 -19.95
CA ASN A 415 19.82 -14.27 -19.64
C ASN A 415 18.46 -13.55 -19.78
N ILE A 416 18.25 -12.77 -20.85
CA ILE A 416 17.03 -11.96 -21.05
C ILE A 416 15.75 -12.79 -20.91
N SER A 417 15.71 -13.96 -21.56
CA SER A 417 14.53 -14.85 -21.53
C SER A 417 14.21 -15.35 -20.11
N LEU A 418 15.25 -15.66 -19.31
CA LEU A 418 15.06 -16.06 -17.91
C LEU A 418 14.50 -14.88 -17.12
N CYS A 419 15.05 -13.68 -17.27
CA CYS A 419 14.57 -12.51 -16.57
C CYS A 419 13.12 -12.12 -16.93
N GLN A 420 12.67 -12.40 -18.17
CA GLN A 420 11.30 -12.10 -18.60
C GLN A 420 10.26 -13.14 -18.17
N ASN A 421 10.65 -14.38 -17.97
CA ASN A 421 9.71 -15.50 -17.79
C ASN A 421 9.92 -16.29 -16.51
N THR A 422 11.17 -16.53 -16.12
CA THR A 422 11.52 -17.41 -14.99
C THR A 422 12.75 -16.87 -14.25
N PRO A 423 12.66 -15.68 -13.63
CA PRO A 423 13.83 -14.96 -13.11
C PRO A 423 14.56 -15.71 -11.98
N TRP A 424 13.86 -16.61 -11.30
CA TRP A 424 14.43 -17.46 -10.26
C TRP A 424 15.46 -18.47 -10.77
N LYS A 425 15.42 -18.83 -12.06
CA LYS A 425 16.41 -19.72 -12.68
C LYS A 425 17.79 -19.07 -12.86
N ASN A 426 17.92 -17.77 -12.60
CA ASN A 426 19.24 -17.12 -12.55
C ASN A 426 20.04 -17.51 -11.28
N TYR A 427 19.39 -18.08 -10.27
CA TYR A 427 20.08 -18.65 -9.13
C TYR A 427 20.49 -20.11 -9.42
N ASN A 428 21.76 -20.44 -9.16
CA ASN A 428 22.28 -21.79 -9.27
C ASN A 428 22.69 -22.30 -7.89
N ALA A 429 21.94 -23.27 -7.35
CA ALA A 429 22.20 -23.83 -6.03
C ALA A 429 23.48 -24.69 -5.97
N ASP A 430 23.89 -25.30 -7.09
CA ASP A 430 25.07 -26.17 -7.14
C ASP A 430 26.38 -25.38 -7.33
N ASN A 431 26.28 -24.09 -7.66
CA ASN A 431 27.42 -23.17 -7.70
C ASN A 431 26.98 -21.76 -7.24
N PRO A 432 26.80 -21.56 -5.92
CA PRO A 432 26.41 -20.28 -5.36
C PRO A 432 27.60 -19.31 -5.41
N THR A 433 27.93 -18.81 -6.59
CA THR A 433 29.02 -17.84 -6.78
C THR A 433 28.66 -16.47 -6.22
N VAL A 434 29.68 -15.65 -5.96
CA VAL A 434 29.56 -14.29 -5.38
C VAL A 434 28.89 -13.29 -6.35
N ASP A 435 28.96 -13.51 -7.67
CA ASP A 435 28.44 -12.59 -8.70
C ASP A 435 27.02 -12.97 -9.16
N VAL A 436 26.04 -12.93 -8.27
CA VAL A 436 24.63 -13.16 -8.60
C VAL A 436 23.83 -11.86 -8.58
N CYS A 437 22.93 -11.67 -9.55
CA CYS A 437 22.10 -10.47 -9.64
C CYS A 437 21.15 -10.33 -8.43
N TRP A 438 20.59 -9.13 -8.20
CA TRP A 438 19.70 -8.85 -7.05
C TRP A 438 18.57 -9.88 -6.90
N TYR A 439 17.99 -10.33 -8.02
CA TYR A 439 16.91 -11.31 -7.99
C TYR A 439 17.38 -12.68 -7.51
N ALA A 440 18.51 -13.17 -8.05
CA ALA A 440 19.10 -14.44 -7.64
C ALA A 440 19.57 -14.41 -6.19
N ASN A 441 20.09 -13.27 -5.73
CA ASN A 441 20.39 -13.03 -4.32
C ASN A 441 19.13 -13.11 -3.44
N GLY A 442 18.02 -12.51 -3.84
CA GLY A 442 16.74 -12.64 -3.14
C GLY A 442 16.27 -14.09 -3.03
N VAL A 443 16.36 -14.87 -4.12
CA VAL A 443 16.05 -16.30 -4.11
C VAL A 443 16.97 -17.05 -3.14
N ARG A 444 18.27 -16.75 -3.13
CA ARG A 444 19.22 -17.35 -2.18
C ARG A 444 18.79 -17.12 -0.73
N GLN A 445 18.27 -15.94 -0.38
CA GLN A 445 17.79 -15.64 0.97
C GLN A 445 16.51 -16.42 1.35
N THR A 446 15.86 -17.08 0.39
CA THR A 446 14.68 -17.92 0.67
C THR A 446 15.01 -19.39 0.84
N ILE A 447 16.23 -19.83 0.48
CA ILE A 447 16.60 -21.24 0.49
C ILE A 447 17.33 -21.56 1.78
N TYR A 448 16.90 -22.62 2.46
CA TYR A 448 17.59 -23.12 3.64
C TYR A 448 18.94 -23.71 3.22
N CYS A 449 20.03 -23.10 3.69
CA CYS A 449 21.36 -23.68 3.66
C CYS A 449 21.66 -24.14 5.10
N PRO A 450 21.45 -25.42 5.44
CA PRO A 450 21.97 -25.95 6.69
C PRO A 450 23.49 -25.92 6.58
N ASP A 451 24.12 -25.03 7.33
CA ASP A 451 25.44 -25.31 7.88
C ASP A 451 25.26 -25.98 9.25
#